data_AF-A0A6A6AW98-F1
#
_entry.id   AF-A0A6A6AW98-F1
#
_cell.length_a   1.000
_cell.length_b   1.000
_cell.length_c   1.000
_cell.angle_alpha   90.00
_cell.angle_beta   90.00
_cell.angle_gamma   90.00
#
_symmetry.space_group_name_H-M   'P 1'
#
loop_
_entity.id
_entity.type
_entity.pdbx_description
1 polymer ?
#
loop_
_entity_poly.entity_id
_entity_poly.type
_entity_poly.pdbx_seq_one_letter_code
_entity_poly.pdbx_strand_id
1 'polypeptide(L)'
;MTDAEHPFQREVVQIFQSGWSESNRKRSIQTAAEHLSLKTAESGSRSGIYIWSSIQAIQQCASKNPVAIDFMLFVFQAAAKQFPQSVGNEYGSGSKAGFTQLKYWIIEQASGFQGVHFPSTVGKPDTQDPSNLRFSKAEVQEQLNAVLERLEDWREERRTWIINAAIRARCMSLNILEHDTEGTEAEALIDSALGSKQLSESEYIGICILLRGCAETFSTRLGKQGKGQKFGEWARDFALAITVPCSFSAKAHTELVLRNIKDGPHDESSQELFGPDKWLGL
;
A
#
# COMPACT_ATOMS: atom_id res chain seq x y z
N MET A 1 -1.00 -2.98 -18.82
CA MET A 1 0.22 -3.82 -18.72
C MET A 1 1.36 -2.90 -18.32
N THR A 2 1.73 -2.93 -17.05
CA THR A 2 2.92 -2.29 -16.50
C THR A 2 4.12 -3.14 -16.88
N ASP A 3 4.90 -2.64 -17.82
CA ASP A 3 6.19 -3.25 -18.14
C ASP A 3 7.13 -2.93 -16.97
N ALA A 4 7.28 -3.87 -16.03
CA ALA A 4 8.15 -3.74 -14.86
C ALA A 4 9.63 -3.50 -15.22
N GLU A 5 9.93 -3.48 -16.52
CA GLU A 5 11.22 -3.22 -17.14
C GLU A 5 11.35 -1.84 -17.79
N HIS A 6 10.34 -0.97 -17.70
CA HIS A 6 10.38 0.33 -18.36
C HIS A 6 11.63 1.12 -17.93
N PRO A 7 12.44 1.66 -18.87
CA PRO A 7 13.72 2.31 -18.54
C PRO A 7 13.61 3.43 -17.50
N PHE A 8 12.52 4.20 -17.53
CA PHE A 8 12.28 5.25 -16.53
C PHE A 8 12.04 4.68 -15.13
N GLN A 9 11.33 3.56 -15.01
CA GLN A 9 11.09 2.93 -13.71
C GLN A 9 12.41 2.45 -13.10
N ARG A 10 13.28 1.83 -13.90
CA ARG A 10 14.62 1.41 -13.46
C ARG A 10 15.47 2.60 -12.99
N GLU A 11 15.44 3.71 -13.72
CA GLU A 11 16.14 4.94 -13.32
C GLU A 11 15.60 5.48 -11.99
N VAL A 12 14.28 5.56 -11.81
CA VAL A 12 13.69 6.06 -10.57
C VAL A 12 13.98 5.13 -9.38
N VAL A 13 13.98 3.81 -9.59
CA VAL A 13 14.43 2.84 -8.57
C VAL A 13 15.86 3.15 -8.13
N GLN A 14 16.77 3.47 -9.05
CA GLN A 14 18.14 3.84 -8.71
C GLN A 14 18.21 5.15 -7.92
N ILE A 15 17.38 6.14 -8.25
CA ILE A 15 17.28 7.40 -7.49
C ILE A 15 16.86 7.11 -6.04
N PHE A 16 15.80 6.31 -5.84
CA PHE A 16 15.34 5.95 -4.50
C PHE A 16 16.36 5.12 -3.73
N GLN A 17 16.97 4.11 -4.35
CA GLN A 17 17.96 3.25 -3.70
C GLN A 17 19.21 4.03 -3.27
N SER A 18 19.69 4.94 -4.14
CA SER A 18 20.86 5.77 -3.84
C SER A 18 20.57 6.71 -2.67
N GLY A 19 19.44 7.42 -2.70
CA GLY A 19 19.06 8.34 -1.62
C GLY A 19 18.71 7.62 -0.30
N TRP A 20 18.18 6.39 -0.36
CA TRP A 20 17.91 5.58 0.83
C TRP A 20 19.21 5.13 1.53
N SER A 21 20.26 4.88 0.76
CA SER A 21 21.55 4.40 1.27
C SER A 21 22.36 5.49 1.99
N GLU A 22 22.01 6.77 1.84
CA GLU A 22 22.68 7.87 2.52
C GLU A 22 22.31 7.98 4.01
N SER A 23 23.29 8.36 4.83
CA SER A 23 23.12 8.53 6.27
C SER A 23 22.38 9.82 6.66
N ASN A 24 22.54 10.90 5.89
CA ASN A 24 21.84 12.16 6.14
C ASN A 24 20.49 12.18 5.42
N ARG A 25 19.45 11.71 6.10
CA ARG A 25 18.10 11.53 5.52
C ARG A 25 17.49 12.82 4.95
N LYS A 26 17.69 13.97 5.62
CA LYS A 26 17.14 15.25 5.14
C LYS A 26 17.80 15.69 3.83
N ARG A 27 19.13 15.59 3.76
CA ARG A 27 19.87 15.92 2.54
C ARG A 27 19.53 14.96 1.41
N SER A 28 19.45 13.66 1.71
CA SER A 28 19.22 12.64 0.69
C SER A 28 17.83 12.73 0.07
N ILE A 29 16.80 13.08 0.85
CA ILE A 29 15.46 13.39 0.32
C ILE A 29 15.53 14.54 -0.68
N GLN A 30 16.20 15.64 -0.32
CA GLN A 30 16.30 16.83 -1.18
C GLN A 30 17.04 16.52 -2.48
N THR A 31 18.20 15.85 -2.40
CA THR A 31 19.00 15.49 -3.58
C THR A 31 18.27 14.50 -4.49
N ALA A 32 17.63 13.48 -3.93
CA ALA A 32 16.82 12.54 -4.71
C ALA A 32 15.62 13.24 -5.37
N ALA A 33 14.98 14.18 -4.67
CA ALA A 33 13.85 14.94 -5.20
C ALA A 33 14.24 15.88 -6.33
N GLU A 34 15.36 16.59 -6.19
CA GLU A 34 15.93 17.44 -7.25
C GLU A 34 16.28 16.61 -8.48
N HIS A 35 16.91 15.45 -8.30
CA HIS A 35 17.24 14.55 -9.39
C HIS A 35 15.97 14.02 -10.08
N LEU A 36 14.97 13.60 -9.30
CA LEU A 36 13.69 13.11 -9.83
C LEU A 36 12.95 14.20 -10.62
N SER A 37 12.93 15.44 -10.10
CA SER A 37 12.33 16.60 -10.77
C SER A 37 13.03 16.93 -12.08
N LEU A 38 14.36 16.97 -12.07
CA LEU A 38 15.18 17.22 -13.26
C LEU A 38 14.90 16.18 -14.35
N LYS A 39 14.92 14.89 -14.02
CA LYS A 39 14.65 13.82 -14.99
C LYS A 39 13.24 13.83 -15.54
N THR A 40 12.26 14.17 -14.70
CA THR A 40 10.88 14.35 -15.16
C THR A 40 10.77 15.49 -16.17
N ALA A 41 11.46 16.61 -15.95
CA ALA A 41 11.49 17.74 -16.87
C ALA A 41 12.27 17.44 -18.17
N GLU A 42 13.43 16.78 -18.07
CA GLU A 42 14.24 16.34 -19.22
C GLU A 42 13.50 15.34 -20.13
N SER A 43 12.53 14.61 -19.58
CA SER A 43 11.70 13.66 -20.33
C SER A 43 10.74 14.32 -21.33
N GLY A 44 10.56 15.65 -21.28
CA GLY A 44 9.79 16.41 -22.26
C GLY A 44 8.37 15.88 -22.45
N SER A 45 8.03 15.49 -23.68
CA SER A 45 6.72 14.92 -24.03
C SER A 45 6.38 13.60 -23.32
N ARG A 46 7.36 12.94 -22.70
CA ARG A 46 7.18 11.71 -21.93
C ARG A 46 7.14 11.92 -20.41
N SER A 47 7.07 13.17 -19.95
CA SER A 47 7.02 13.50 -18.53
C SER A 47 5.88 12.79 -17.79
N GLY A 48 4.69 12.65 -18.37
CA GLY A 48 3.60 11.85 -17.79
C GLY A 48 3.95 10.37 -17.57
N ILE A 49 4.64 9.73 -18.52
CA ILE A 49 5.11 8.34 -18.39
C ILE A 49 6.17 8.25 -17.28
N TYR A 50 7.02 9.27 -17.15
CA TYR A 50 8.03 9.35 -16.10
C TYR A 50 7.40 9.47 -14.70
N ILE A 51 6.37 10.31 -14.55
CA ILE A 51 5.59 10.44 -13.30
C ILE A 51 4.96 9.09 -12.95
N TRP A 52 4.30 8.44 -13.90
CA TRP A 52 3.73 7.10 -13.69
C TRP A 52 4.78 6.07 -13.26
N SER A 53 5.92 6.04 -13.97
CA SER A 53 7.04 5.16 -13.67
C SER A 53 7.61 5.42 -12.27
N SER A 54 7.57 6.68 -11.81
CA SER A 54 8.00 7.05 -10.46
C SER A 54 7.09 6.46 -9.40
N ILE A 55 5.78 6.49 -9.62
CA ILE A 55 4.79 5.89 -8.70
C ILE A 55 4.94 4.37 -8.65
N GLN A 56 5.12 3.72 -9.80
CA GLN A 56 5.38 2.27 -9.89
C GLN A 56 6.70 1.89 -9.18
N ALA A 57 7.74 2.73 -9.28
CA ALA A 57 9.00 2.51 -8.58
C ALA A 57 8.83 2.56 -7.05
N ILE A 58 7.92 3.38 -6.51
CA ILE A 58 7.62 3.40 -5.06
C ILE A 58 7.13 2.03 -4.62
N GLN A 59 6.13 1.47 -5.31
CA GLN A 59 5.59 0.13 -5.02
C GLN A 59 6.69 -0.94 -5.15
N GLN A 60 7.45 -0.93 -6.25
CA GLN A 60 8.51 -1.91 -6.49
C GLN A 60 9.60 -1.89 -5.41
N CYS A 61 10.04 -0.70 -5.00
CA CYS A 61 11.01 -0.55 -3.92
C CYS A 61 10.41 -0.96 -2.58
N ALA A 62 9.15 -0.62 -2.30
CA ALA A 62 8.46 -0.97 -1.08
C ALA A 62 8.23 -2.49 -0.94
N SER A 63 7.95 -3.21 -2.02
CA SER A 63 7.87 -4.68 -2.02
C SER A 63 9.17 -5.37 -1.60
N LYS A 64 10.31 -4.70 -1.74
CA LYS A 64 11.63 -5.19 -1.29
C LYS A 64 12.04 -4.65 0.07
N ASN A 65 11.67 -3.40 0.37
CA ASN A 65 12.02 -2.72 1.61
C ASN A 65 10.88 -1.80 2.07
N PRO A 66 9.86 -2.35 2.76
CA PRO A 66 8.64 -1.61 3.07
C PRO A 66 8.85 -0.48 4.09
N VAL A 67 9.90 -0.54 4.93
CA VAL A 67 10.21 0.56 5.85
C VAL A 67 10.62 1.85 5.13
N ALA A 68 11.00 1.76 3.85
CA ALA A 68 11.42 2.92 3.04
C ALA A 68 10.25 3.70 2.41
N ILE A 69 8.99 3.28 2.61
CA ILE A 69 7.80 3.94 2.00
C ILE A 69 7.79 5.45 2.29
N ASP A 70 7.93 5.85 3.56
CA ASP A 70 7.89 7.28 3.92
C ASP A 70 8.98 8.08 3.21
N PHE A 71 10.20 7.53 3.11
CA PHE A 71 11.29 8.19 2.36
C PHE A 71 10.92 8.42 0.90
N MET A 72 10.42 7.40 0.21
CA MET A 72 10.08 7.50 -1.22
C MET A 72 8.92 8.48 -1.44
N LEU A 73 7.93 8.48 -0.55
CA LEU A 73 6.82 9.43 -0.58
C LEU A 73 7.30 10.88 -0.34
N PHE A 74 8.23 11.11 0.60
CA PHE A 74 8.82 12.43 0.80
C PHE A 74 9.63 12.91 -0.41
N VAL A 75 10.41 12.01 -1.04
CA VAL A 75 11.14 12.33 -2.28
C VAL A 75 10.17 12.71 -3.38
N PHE A 76 9.14 11.89 -3.62
CA PHE A 76 8.13 12.16 -4.64
C PHE A 76 7.39 13.48 -4.38
N GLN A 77 6.95 13.72 -3.14
CA GLN A 77 6.26 14.95 -2.76
C GLN A 77 7.13 16.19 -2.98
N ALA A 78 8.41 16.12 -2.58
CA ALA A 78 9.36 17.21 -2.77
C ALA A 78 9.68 17.46 -4.25
N ALA A 79 9.77 16.40 -5.06
CA ALA A 79 9.98 16.50 -6.49
C ALA A 79 8.76 17.09 -7.21
N ALA A 80 7.57 16.59 -6.90
CA ALA A 80 6.32 17.05 -7.50
C ALA A 80 6.08 18.55 -7.28
N LYS A 81 6.42 19.07 -6.09
CA LYS A 81 6.36 20.52 -5.80
C LYS A 81 7.32 21.36 -6.66
N GLN A 82 8.35 20.75 -7.24
CA GLN A 82 9.35 21.40 -8.10
C GLN A 82 9.09 21.21 -9.60
N PHE A 83 8.08 20.43 -9.99
CA PHE A 83 7.78 20.22 -11.41
C PHE A 83 7.41 21.55 -12.09
N PRO A 84 8.07 21.92 -13.20
CA PRO A 84 7.71 23.13 -13.94
C PRO A 84 6.35 22.97 -14.62
N GLN A 85 5.70 24.08 -14.98
CA GLN A 85 4.39 24.04 -15.66
C GLN A 85 4.42 23.34 -17.04
N SER A 86 5.59 23.18 -17.64
CA SER A 86 5.78 22.42 -18.88
C SER A 86 5.71 20.90 -18.68
N VAL A 87 5.93 20.41 -17.46
CA VAL A 87 5.72 19.00 -17.10
C VAL A 87 4.22 18.77 -16.92
N GLY A 88 3.67 17.78 -17.62
CA GLY A 88 2.24 17.51 -17.58
C GLY A 88 1.86 16.11 -18.03
N ASN A 89 0.61 15.75 -17.71
CA ASN A 89 -0.06 14.52 -18.10
C ASN A 89 -1.55 14.82 -18.34
N GLU A 90 -2.35 13.79 -18.53
CA GLU A 90 -3.80 13.92 -18.71
C GLU A 90 -4.53 14.51 -17.48
N TYR A 91 -3.87 14.54 -16.31
CA TYR A 91 -4.42 15.00 -15.04
C TYR A 91 -4.03 16.44 -14.67
N GLY A 92 -3.15 17.09 -15.45
CA GLY A 92 -2.78 18.49 -15.25
C GLY A 92 -1.32 18.80 -15.58
N SER A 93 -0.84 19.92 -15.02
CA SER A 93 0.52 20.44 -15.20
C SER A 93 1.21 20.73 -13.87
N GLY A 94 2.55 20.77 -13.88
CA GLY A 94 3.39 21.04 -12.71
C GLY A 94 3.10 20.08 -11.56
N SER A 95 3.00 20.61 -10.34
CA SER A 95 2.70 19.82 -9.15
C SER A 95 1.37 19.07 -9.22
N LYS A 96 0.36 19.66 -9.87
CA LYS A 96 -0.97 19.04 -10.02
C LYS A 96 -0.89 17.75 -10.85
N ALA A 97 -0.02 17.69 -11.86
CA ALA A 97 0.19 16.49 -12.67
C ALA A 97 0.66 15.31 -11.78
N GLY A 98 1.63 15.56 -10.89
CA GLY A 98 2.20 14.56 -9.99
C GLY A 98 1.20 14.06 -8.94
N PHE A 99 0.61 14.99 -8.18
CA PHE A 99 -0.30 14.62 -7.08
C PHE A 99 -1.60 13.98 -7.58
N THR A 100 -2.16 14.48 -8.68
CA THR A 100 -3.39 13.90 -9.24
C THR A 100 -3.13 12.51 -9.84
N GLN A 101 -1.98 12.29 -10.48
CA GLN A 101 -1.60 10.94 -10.95
C GLN A 101 -1.46 9.94 -9.79
N LEU A 102 -0.80 10.35 -8.71
CA LEU A 102 -0.66 9.51 -7.51
C LEU A 102 -2.02 9.19 -6.88
N LYS A 103 -2.92 10.18 -6.82
CA LYS A 103 -4.30 10.00 -6.36
C LYS A 103 -5.02 8.93 -7.17
N TYR A 104 -5.07 9.07 -8.50
CA TYR A 104 -5.76 8.10 -9.35
C TYR A 104 -5.13 6.71 -9.26
N TRP A 105 -3.80 6.61 -9.18
CA TRP A 105 -3.15 5.32 -8.95
C TRP A 105 -3.62 4.66 -7.65
N ILE A 106 -3.75 5.41 -6.55
CA ILE A 106 -4.26 4.88 -5.26
C ILE A 106 -5.71 4.39 -5.38
N ILE A 107 -6.58 5.16 -6.05
CA ILE A 107 -7.98 4.77 -6.31
C ILE A 107 -8.04 3.48 -7.13
N GLU A 108 -7.23 3.38 -8.18
CA GLU A 108 -7.12 2.18 -9.01
C GLU A 108 -6.65 0.97 -8.21
N GLN A 109 -5.62 1.13 -7.36
CA GLN A 109 -5.14 0.04 -6.52
C GLN A 109 -6.18 -0.38 -5.46
N ALA A 110 -6.96 0.57 -4.92
CA ALA A 110 -8.05 0.27 -4.00
C ALA A 110 -9.17 -0.54 -4.66
N SER A 111 -9.41 -0.35 -5.96
CA SER A 111 -10.37 -1.14 -6.72
C SER A 111 -9.94 -2.61 -6.87
N GLY A 112 -8.67 -2.94 -6.60
CA GLY A 112 -8.19 -4.32 -6.53
C GLY A 112 -8.52 -5.04 -5.21
N PHE A 113 -8.90 -4.32 -4.15
CA PHE A 113 -9.40 -4.88 -2.89
C PHE A 113 -10.90 -5.21 -3.01
N GLN A 114 -11.26 -6.22 -3.80
CA GLN A 114 -12.66 -6.61 -4.01
C GLN A 114 -13.08 -7.93 -3.36
N GLY A 115 -12.26 -8.50 -2.46
CA GLY A 115 -12.53 -9.82 -1.92
C GLY A 115 -12.30 -10.90 -2.98
N VAL A 116 -12.16 -12.14 -2.52
CA VAL A 116 -11.58 -13.24 -3.31
C VAL A 116 -12.24 -13.42 -4.68
N HIS A 117 -11.51 -13.13 -5.75
CA HIS A 117 -11.74 -13.76 -7.05
C HIS A 117 -11.33 -15.23 -6.92
N PHE A 118 -12.32 -16.12 -6.80
CA PHE A 118 -12.07 -17.55 -6.78
C PHE A 118 -11.44 -17.98 -8.12
N PRO A 119 -10.23 -18.54 -8.15
CA PRO A 119 -9.85 -19.34 -9.29
C PRO A 119 -10.86 -20.50 -9.37
N SER A 120 -11.50 -20.65 -10.53
CA SER A 120 -12.57 -21.61 -10.70
C SER A 120 -12.11 -23.04 -10.45
N THR A 121 -12.65 -23.61 -9.36
CA THR A 121 -12.96 -25.03 -9.09
C THR A 121 -11.90 -26.01 -8.55
N VAL A 122 -12.50 -27.03 -7.88
CA VAL A 122 -12.03 -28.34 -7.38
C VAL A 122 -11.37 -28.38 -5.99
N GLY A 123 -12.00 -29.15 -5.10
CA GLY A 123 -11.55 -29.42 -3.72
C GLY A 123 -12.44 -28.76 -2.65
N LYS A 124 -12.69 -29.47 -1.54
CA LYS A 124 -13.18 -28.84 -0.30
C LYS A 124 -11.95 -28.26 0.43
N PRO A 125 -12.04 -27.05 1.00
CA PRO A 125 -10.90 -26.41 1.66
C PRO A 125 -10.45 -27.24 2.87
N ASP A 126 -9.16 -27.61 2.90
CA ASP A 126 -8.45 -28.05 4.10
C ASP A 126 -7.75 -26.85 4.79
N THR A 127 -7.66 -25.71 4.10
CA THR A 127 -7.00 -24.48 4.56
C THR A 127 -8.04 -23.44 5.01
N GLN A 128 -7.71 -22.71 6.08
CA GLN A 128 -8.61 -21.73 6.72
C GLN A 128 -8.75 -20.43 5.91
N ASP A 129 -7.77 -20.09 5.05
CA ASP A 129 -7.86 -18.97 4.11
C ASP A 129 -8.39 -19.47 2.74
N PRO A 130 -9.63 -19.11 2.35
CA PRO A 130 -10.26 -19.56 1.12
C PRO A 130 -9.59 -19.02 -0.16
N SER A 131 -8.71 -18.02 -0.04
CA SER A 131 -7.97 -17.44 -1.16
C SER A 131 -6.73 -18.25 -1.55
N ASN A 132 -6.28 -19.20 -0.72
CA ASN A 132 -5.08 -19.96 -1.01
C ASN A 132 -5.18 -20.76 -2.32
N LEU A 133 -4.08 -20.78 -3.08
CA LEU A 133 -3.96 -21.61 -4.27
C LEU A 133 -4.17 -23.09 -3.95
N ARG A 134 -4.79 -23.79 -4.90
CA ARG A 134 -5.05 -25.23 -4.81
C ARG A 134 -4.32 -25.94 -5.93
N PHE A 135 -3.77 -27.09 -5.59
CA PHE A 135 -3.06 -27.96 -6.52
C PHE A 135 -3.54 -29.39 -6.32
N SER A 136 -3.82 -30.08 -7.42
CA SER A 136 -4.04 -31.51 -7.42
C SER A 136 -2.73 -32.26 -7.15
N LYS A 137 -2.84 -33.50 -6.67
CA LYS A 137 -1.66 -34.36 -6.48
C LYS A 137 -0.89 -34.55 -7.80
N ALA A 138 -1.59 -34.65 -8.93
CA ALA A 138 -0.99 -34.79 -10.25
C ALA A 138 -0.19 -33.53 -10.65
N GLU A 139 -0.76 -32.33 -10.46
CA GLU A 139 -0.02 -31.07 -10.71
C GLU A 139 1.28 -31.00 -9.90
N VAL A 140 1.24 -31.37 -8.61
CA VAL A 140 2.42 -31.35 -7.75
C VAL A 140 3.47 -32.38 -8.21
N GLN A 141 3.05 -33.56 -8.68
CA GLN A 141 3.96 -34.64 -9.09
C GLN A 141 4.54 -34.44 -10.49
N GLU A 142 3.75 -33.91 -11.42
CA GLU A 142 4.10 -33.85 -12.85
C GLU A 142 4.56 -32.45 -13.28
N GLN A 143 4.17 -31.40 -12.56
CA GLN A 143 4.35 -29.99 -12.96
C GLN A 143 4.91 -29.13 -11.81
N LEU A 144 5.80 -29.68 -10.99
CA LEU A 144 6.33 -29.03 -9.79
C LEU A 144 6.83 -27.59 -10.03
N ASN A 145 7.58 -27.35 -11.13
CA ASN A 145 8.10 -26.00 -11.41
C ASN A 145 6.97 -24.99 -11.66
N ALA A 146 5.91 -25.37 -12.39
CA ALA A 146 4.77 -24.49 -12.62
C ALA A 146 3.96 -24.24 -11.34
N VAL A 147 3.91 -25.21 -10.43
CA VAL A 147 3.31 -25.04 -9.09
C VAL A 147 4.12 -24.03 -8.26
N LEU A 148 5.45 -24.12 -8.28
CA LEU A 148 6.33 -23.19 -7.57
C LEU A 148 6.22 -21.76 -8.13
N GLU A 149 6.22 -21.59 -9.45
CA GLU A 149 6.04 -20.28 -10.10
C GLU A 149 4.70 -19.64 -9.71
N ARG A 150 3.59 -20.39 -9.79
CA ARG A 150 2.27 -19.91 -9.34
C ARG A 150 2.25 -19.51 -7.85
N LEU A 151 2.95 -20.25 -6.99
CA LEU A 151 3.07 -19.91 -5.57
C LEU A 151 3.88 -18.63 -5.35
N GLU A 152 4.92 -18.40 -6.14
CA GLU A 152 5.72 -17.17 -6.10
C GLU A 152 4.90 -15.96 -6.55
N ASP A 153 4.19 -16.07 -7.68
CA ASP A 153 3.29 -15.03 -8.19
C ASP A 153 2.22 -14.67 -7.16
N TRP A 154 1.58 -15.69 -6.57
CA TRP A 154 0.55 -15.49 -5.55
C TRP A 154 1.10 -14.81 -4.29
N ARG A 155 2.33 -15.15 -3.88
CA ARG A 155 2.99 -14.50 -2.75
C ARG A 155 3.27 -13.03 -3.05
N GLU A 156 3.70 -12.70 -4.27
CA GLU A 156 3.99 -11.33 -4.66
C GLU A 156 2.71 -10.49 -4.78
N GLU A 157 1.62 -11.06 -5.30
CA GLU A 157 0.31 -10.40 -5.33
C GLU A 157 -0.19 -10.05 -3.93
N ARG A 158 -0.16 -11.01 -2.99
CA ARG A 158 -0.54 -10.78 -1.59
C ARG A 158 0.30 -9.71 -0.91
N ARG A 159 1.61 -9.71 -1.17
CA ARG A 159 2.52 -8.66 -0.69
C ARG A 159 2.13 -7.30 -1.26
N THR A 160 1.84 -7.25 -2.56
CA THR A 160 1.47 -6.02 -3.26
C THR A 160 0.24 -5.36 -2.64
N TRP A 161 -0.79 -6.13 -2.25
CA TRP A 161 -1.96 -5.58 -1.55
C TRP A 161 -1.58 -4.89 -0.23
N ILE A 162 -0.76 -5.55 0.59
CA ILE A 162 -0.29 -4.99 1.86
C ILE A 162 0.51 -3.70 1.64
N ILE A 163 1.43 -3.70 0.67
CA ILE A 163 2.25 -2.55 0.33
C ILE A 163 1.38 -1.39 -0.16
N ASN A 164 0.39 -1.66 -1.00
CA ASN A 164 -0.52 -0.63 -1.49
C ASN A 164 -1.36 -0.02 -0.38
N ALA A 165 -1.85 -0.84 0.56
CA ALA A 165 -2.56 -0.36 1.74
C ALA A 165 -1.67 0.56 2.59
N ALA A 166 -0.41 0.21 2.78
CA ALA A 166 0.56 1.06 3.47
C ALA A 166 0.82 2.37 2.72
N ILE A 167 1.10 2.32 1.42
CA ILE A 167 1.33 3.53 0.62
C ILE A 167 0.11 4.46 0.71
N ARG A 168 -1.11 3.91 0.59
CA ARG A 168 -2.35 4.69 0.76
C ARG A 168 -2.43 5.35 2.13
N ALA A 169 -2.22 4.58 3.20
CA ALA A 169 -2.27 5.08 4.57
C ALA A 169 -1.28 6.22 4.79
N ARG A 170 -0.04 6.04 4.33
CA ARG A 170 1.03 7.03 4.48
C ARG A 170 0.78 8.27 3.62
N CYS A 171 0.26 8.12 2.40
CA CYS A 171 -0.18 9.26 1.59
C CYS A 171 -1.26 10.11 2.28
N MET A 172 -2.21 9.46 2.98
CA MET A 172 -3.23 10.16 3.76
C MET A 172 -2.64 10.85 4.99
N SER A 173 -1.84 10.13 5.78
CA SER A 173 -1.23 10.64 7.02
C SER A 173 -0.28 11.81 6.77
N LEU A 174 0.53 11.72 5.71
CA LEU A 174 1.50 12.75 5.34
C LEU A 174 0.87 13.92 4.58
N ASN A 175 -0.47 13.94 4.44
CA ASN A 175 -1.22 14.95 3.68
C ASN A 175 -0.63 15.17 2.27
N ILE A 176 -0.32 14.07 1.59
CA ILE A 176 0.17 14.07 0.20
C ILE A 176 -1.01 14.20 -0.77
N LEU A 177 -2.17 13.66 -0.39
CA LEU A 177 -3.41 13.75 -1.15
C LEU A 177 -4.37 14.70 -0.43
N GLU A 178 -5.05 15.56 -1.19
CA GLU A 178 -6.10 16.42 -0.63
C GLU A 178 -7.22 15.56 -0.03
N HIS A 179 -7.55 15.82 1.23
CA HIS A 179 -8.29 14.93 2.13
C HIS A 179 -9.75 14.63 1.77
N ASP A 180 -10.36 15.33 0.81
CA ASP A 180 -11.83 15.35 0.69
C ASP A 180 -12.44 14.04 0.15
N THR A 181 -11.79 13.33 -0.77
CA THR A 181 -12.36 12.08 -1.34
C THR A 181 -11.67 10.82 -0.82
N GLU A 182 -10.35 10.83 -0.71
CA GLU A 182 -9.55 9.63 -0.39
C GLU A 182 -9.84 9.06 0.99
N GLY A 183 -10.00 9.92 2.00
CA GLY A 183 -10.30 9.43 3.33
C GLY A 183 -11.66 8.74 3.39
N THR A 184 -12.63 9.18 2.60
CA THR A 184 -14.00 8.64 2.62
C THR A 184 -14.00 7.27 1.96
N GLU A 185 -13.23 7.11 0.91
CA GLU A 185 -13.00 5.82 0.26
C GLU A 185 -12.18 4.86 1.12
N ALA A 186 -11.18 5.33 1.86
CA ALA A 186 -10.40 4.49 2.78
C ALA A 186 -11.24 4.02 3.97
N GLU A 187 -12.08 4.89 4.53
CA GLU A 187 -13.07 4.52 5.56
C GLU A 187 -14.08 3.50 5.01
N ALA A 188 -14.64 3.76 3.83
CA ALA A 188 -15.57 2.83 3.17
C ALA A 188 -14.91 1.47 2.86
N LEU A 189 -13.62 1.46 2.53
CA LEU A 189 -12.86 0.24 2.30
C LEU A 189 -12.73 -0.57 3.60
N ILE A 190 -12.38 0.07 4.72
CA ILE A 190 -12.32 -0.59 6.04
C ILE A 190 -13.69 -1.14 6.43
N ASP A 191 -14.76 -0.35 6.27
CA ASP A 191 -16.12 -0.78 6.60
C ASP A 191 -16.58 -1.95 5.75
N SER A 192 -16.35 -1.89 4.43
CA SER A 192 -16.67 -2.96 3.49
C SER A 192 -15.91 -4.25 3.82
N ALA A 193 -14.62 -4.11 4.13
CA ALA A 193 -13.77 -5.22 4.54
C ALA A 193 -14.30 -5.90 5.82
N LEU A 194 -14.56 -5.14 6.86
CA LEU A 194 -15.08 -5.68 8.14
C LEU A 194 -16.50 -6.24 8.04
N GLY A 195 -17.30 -5.74 7.10
CA GLY A 195 -18.63 -6.28 6.77
C GLY A 195 -18.61 -7.52 5.88
N SER A 196 -17.50 -7.80 5.19
CA SER A 196 -17.38 -8.91 4.24
C SER A 196 -16.97 -10.21 4.94
N LYS A 197 -17.64 -11.31 4.58
CA LYS A 197 -17.32 -12.67 5.07
C LYS A 197 -16.21 -13.37 4.26
N GLN A 198 -15.65 -12.72 3.24
CA GLN A 198 -14.79 -13.36 2.22
C GLN A 198 -13.49 -12.59 1.94
N LEU A 199 -12.87 -11.98 2.95
CA LEU A 199 -11.52 -11.43 2.78
C LEU A 199 -10.47 -12.53 2.82
N SER A 200 -9.47 -12.42 1.94
CA SER A 200 -8.20 -13.12 2.13
C SER A 200 -7.48 -12.59 3.37
N GLU A 201 -6.59 -13.40 3.94
CA GLU A 201 -5.78 -12.96 5.07
C GLU A 201 -4.87 -11.76 4.72
N SER A 202 -4.33 -11.71 3.51
CA SER A 202 -3.53 -10.57 3.02
C SER A 202 -4.33 -9.29 2.90
N GLU A 203 -5.58 -9.35 2.42
CA GLU A 203 -6.46 -8.17 2.40
C GLU A 203 -6.78 -7.73 3.83
N TYR A 204 -7.08 -8.66 4.74
CA TYR A 204 -7.32 -8.36 6.15
C TYR A 204 -6.12 -7.67 6.82
N ILE A 205 -4.91 -8.19 6.59
CA ILE A 205 -3.66 -7.58 7.07
C ILE A 205 -3.45 -6.21 6.43
N GLY A 206 -3.72 -6.06 5.13
CA GLY A 206 -3.69 -4.78 4.43
C GLY A 206 -4.62 -3.74 5.08
N ILE A 207 -5.84 -4.12 5.43
CA ILE A 207 -6.82 -3.25 6.11
C ILE A 207 -6.36 -2.89 7.53
N CYS A 208 -5.75 -3.83 8.26
CA CYS A 208 -5.13 -3.54 9.56
C CYS A 208 -4.02 -2.49 9.43
N ILE A 209 -3.17 -2.61 8.41
CA ILE A 209 -2.08 -1.68 8.11
C ILE A 209 -2.62 -0.32 7.66
N LEU A 210 -3.66 -0.32 6.84
CA LEU A 210 -4.33 0.91 6.40
C LEU A 210 -4.80 1.71 7.61
N LEU A 211 -5.58 1.09 8.50
CA LEU A 211 -6.07 1.78 9.69
C LEU A 211 -4.94 2.25 10.60
N ARG A 212 -3.95 1.41 10.91
CA ARG A 212 -2.80 1.80 11.75
C ARG A 212 -1.99 2.96 11.16
N GLY A 213 -1.83 2.99 9.84
CA GLY A 213 -1.03 4.02 9.16
C GLY A 213 -1.71 5.39 9.05
N CYS A 214 -3.03 5.49 9.27
CA CYS A 214 -3.79 6.75 9.17
C CYS A 214 -4.90 6.93 10.23
N ALA A 215 -4.78 6.30 11.41
CA ALA A 215 -5.77 6.37 12.48
C ALA A 215 -5.94 7.79 13.07
N GLU A 216 -4.87 8.53 13.32
CA GLU A 216 -4.93 9.92 13.80
C GLU A 216 -5.57 10.82 12.74
N THR A 217 -5.25 10.59 11.48
CA THR A 217 -5.87 11.30 10.34
C THR A 217 -7.39 11.08 10.32
N PHE A 218 -7.86 9.84 10.49
CA PHE A 218 -9.30 9.57 10.62
C PHE A 218 -9.90 10.23 11.86
N SER A 219 -9.23 10.14 13.01
CA SER A 219 -9.66 10.74 14.27
C SER A 219 -9.85 12.25 14.14
N THR A 220 -8.93 12.93 13.47
CA THR A 220 -9.00 14.39 13.24
C THR A 220 -10.20 14.75 12.37
N ARG A 221 -10.45 13.98 11.31
CA ARG A 221 -11.56 14.22 10.39
C ARG A 221 -12.94 13.95 11.00
N LEU A 222 -13.10 12.85 11.74
CA LEU A 222 -14.37 12.44 12.33
C LEU A 222 -14.82 13.36 13.49
N GLY A 223 -13.90 14.16 14.04
CA GLY A 223 -14.15 14.97 15.22
C GLY A 223 -14.42 14.14 16.48
N LYS A 224 -14.66 14.81 17.61
CA LYS A 224 -14.76 14.13 18.93
C LYS A 224 -15.89 13.10 19.01
N GLN A 225 -17.07 13.41 18.45
CA GLN A 225 -18.24 12.52 18.53
C GLN A 225 -18.15 11.36 17.54
N GLY A 226 -17.73 11.62 16.28
CA GLY A 226 -17.55 10.58 15.27
C GLY A 226 -16.42 9.62 15.63
N LYS A 227 -15.35 10.11 16.29
CA LYS A 227 -14.24 9.28 16.75
C LYS A 227 -14.71 8.15 17.67
N GLY A 228 -15.38 8.48 18.78
CA GLY A 228 -15.75 7.48 19.79
C GLY A 228 -16.65 6.39 19.23
N GLN A 229 -17.59 6.77 18.36
CA GLN A 229 -18.47 5.82 17.70
C GLN A 229 -17.71 4.93 16.70
N LYS A 230 -17.01 5.53 15.73
CA LYS A 230 -16.41 4.79 14.62
C LYS A 230 -15.26 3.89 15.04
N PHE A 231 -14.39 4.39 15.92
CA PHE A 231 -13.31 3.57 16.47
C PHE A 231 -13.84 2.47 17.39
N GLY A 232 -14.95 2.69 18.09
CA GLY A 232 -15.63 1.65 18.87
C GLY A 232 -16.25 0.57 17.97
N GLU A 233 -16.86 0.95 16.86
CA GLU A 233 -17.36 0.02 15.83
C GLU A 233 -16.22 -0.82 15.26
N TRP A 234 -15.16 -0.19 14.75
CA TRP A 234 -14.01 -0.91 14.22
C TRP A 234 -13.36 -1.82 15.26
N ALA A 235 -13.14 -1.36 16.50
CA ALA A 235 -12.54 -2.20 17.54
C ALA A 235 -13.38 -3.47 17.81
N ARG A 236 -14.71 -3.34 17.87
CA ARG A 236 -15.61 -4.48 18.00
C ARG A 236 -15.53 -5.41 16.79
N ASP A 237 -15.57 -4.85 15.60
CA ASP A 237 -15.67 -5.64 14.36
C ASP A 237 -14.34 -6.37 14.06
N PHE A 238 -13.20 -5.73 14.33
CA PHE A 238 -11.88 -6.38 14.32
C PHE A 238 -11.79 -7.51 15.36
N ALA A 239 -12.30 -7.29 16.58
CA ALA A 239 -12.33 -8.33 17.63
C ALA A 239 -13.25 -9.51 17.27
N LEU A 240 -14.35 -9.27 16.55
CA LEU A 240 -15.23 -10.33 16.05
C LEU A 240 -14.58 -11.11 14.90
N ALA A 241 -13.83 -10.44 14.02
CA ALA A 241 -13.15 -11.08 12.88
C ALA A 241 -12.14 -12.16 13.31
N ILE A 242 -11.55 -12.06 14.51
CA ILE A 242 -10.58 -13.04 15.04
C ILE A 242 -11.20 -14.24 15.77
N THR A 243 -12.52 -14.28 15.96
CA THR A 243 -13.21 -15.36 16.69
C THR A 243 -13.38 -16.67 15.88
N VAL A 244 -13.08 -16.61 14.58
CA VAL A 244 -13.03 -17.75 13.64
C VAL A 244 -11.58 -18.26 13.59
N PRO A 245 -11.29 -19.53 13.24
CA PRO A 245 -9.91 -19.98 13.06
C PRO A 245 -9.19 -19.09 12.04
N CYS A 246 -8.37 -18.17 12.55
CA CYS A 246 -7.54 -17.25 11.79
C CYS A 246 -6.06 -17.49 12.17
N SER A 247 -5.17 -17.18 11.24
CA SER A 247 -3.73 -17.36 11.40
C SER A 247 -3.18 -16.55 12.58
N PHE A 248 -1.96 -16.89 13.02
CA PHE A 248 -1.25 -16.09 14.01
C PHE A 248 -1.02 -14.65 13.52
N SER A 249 -0.62 -14.47 12.26
CA SER A 249 -0.35 -13.17 11.66
C SER A 249 -1.60 -12.29 11.68
N ALA A 250 -2.77 -12.81 11.28
CA ALA A 250 -4.03 -12.07 11.35
C ALA A 250 -4.33 -11.59 12.77
N LYS A 251 -4.27 -12.50 13.78
CA LYS A 251 -4.54 -12.15 15.19
C LYS A 251 -3.60 -11.09 15.72
N ALA A 252 -2.32 -11.16 15.36
CA ALA A 252 -1.34 -10.23 15.85
C ALA A 252 -1.47 -8.85 15.19
N HIS A 253 -1.82 -8.78 13.89
CA HIS A 253 -2.18 -7.52 13.25
C HIS A 253 -3.46 -6.91 13.86
N THR A 254 -4.46 -7.73 14.21
CA THR A 254 -5.64 -7.27 14.96
C THR A 254 -5.26 -6.68 16.31
N GLU A 255 -4.39 -7.37 17.07
CA GLU A 255 -3.93 -6.88 18.37
C GLU A 255 -3.27 -5.50 18.24
N LEU A 256 -2.40 -5.33 17.24
CA LEU A 256 -1.74 -4.04 16.98
C LEU A 256 -2.74 -2.94 16.62
N VAL A 257 -3.77 -3.25 15.82
CA VAL A 257 -4.86 -2.31 15.54
C VAL A 257 -5.59 -1.92 16.82
N LEU A 258 -6.04 -2.90 17.62
CA LEU A 258 -6.79 -2.64 18.85
C LEU A 258 -5.96 -1.83 19.86
N ARG A 259 -4.66 -2.09 19.94
CA ARG A 259 -3.73 -1.32 20.76
C ARG A 259 -3.62 0.14 20.28
N ASN A 260 -3.43 0.36 18.97
CA ASN A 260 -3.39 1.70 18.39
C ASN A 260 -4.69 2.47 18.64
N ILE A 261 -5.85 1.84 18.45
CA ILE A 261 -7.15 2.46 18.75
C ILE A 261 -7.27 2.85 20.24
N LYS A 262 -6.82 1.98 21.14
CA LYS A 262 -6.96 2.14 22.59
C LYS A 262 -6.01 3.17 23.19
N ASP A 263 -4.73 3.10 22.87
CA ASP A 263 -3.68 3.88 23.54
C ASP A 263 -3.60 5.33 23.00
N GLY A 264 -4.32 5.59 21.91
CA GLY A 264 -4.38 6.86 21.22
C GLY A 264 -4.21 6.57 19.73
N PRO A 265 -5.21 6.85 18.87
CA PRO A 265 -5.02 6.61 17.45
C PRO A 265 -3.87 7.51 16.98
N HIS A 266 -2.83 6.85 16.49
CA HIS A 266 -1.61 7.47 15.99
C HIS A 266 -1.40 6.98 14.57
N ASP A 267 -0.95 7.88 13.69
CA ASP A 267 -0.56 7.49 12.35
C ASP A 267 0.83 6.84 12.38
N GLU A 268 0.89 5.51 12.38
CA GLU A 268 2.16 4.78 12.39
C GLU A 268 2.96 5.03 11.11
N SER A 269 4.24 5.35 11.28
CA SER A 269 5.22 5.48 10.19
C SER A 269 5.49 4.15 9.49
N SER A 270 6.07 4.18 8.29
CA SER A 270 6.49 2.93 7.61
C SER A 270 7.47 2.09 8.44
N GLN A 271 8.28 2.73 9.28
CA GLN A 271 9.19 2.05 10.21
C GLN A 271 8.44 1.32 11.34
N GLU A 272 7.31 1.87 11.81
CA GLU A 272 6.48 1.26 12.86
C GLU A 272 5.56 0.17 12.29
N LEU A 273 5.05 0.37 11.08
CA LEU A 273 4.22 -0.63 10.39
C LEU A 273 5.01 -1.89 10.04
N PHE A 274 6.27 -1.73 9.60
CA PHE A 274 7.10 -2.82 9.08
C PHE A 274 8.39 -3.08 9.85
N GLY A 275 8.53 -2.50 11.05
CA GLY A 275 9.68 -2.74 11.92
C GLY A 275 9.80 -4.21 12.33
N PRO A 276 10.99 -4.72 12.70
CA PRO A 276 11.20 -6.14 13.01
C PRO A 276 10.26 -6.72 14.08
N ASP A 277 9.87 -5.89 15.05
CA ASP A 277 8.99 -6.29 16.16
C ASP A 277 7.50 -6.17 15.83
N LYS A 278 7.16 -5.62 14.66
CA LYS A 278 5.81 -5.24 14.24
C LYS A 278 5.39 -5.91 12.95
N TRP A 279 6.36 -6.25 12.11
CA TRP A 279 6.16 -7.01 10.89
C TRP A 279 6.13 -8.50 11.21
N LEU A 280 4.94 -9.05 11.23
CA LEU A 280 4.70 -10.47 11.42
C LEU A 280 4.37 -11.01 10.03
N GLY A 281 5.42 -11.40 9.31
CA GLY A 281 5.37 -11.73 7.89
C GLY A 281 4.22 -12.68 7.49
N LEU A 282 3.90 -12.65 6.21
CA LEU A 282 3.03 -13.63 5.54
C LEU A 282 3.76 -14.97 5.33
#